data_AF-A0A8J6JMI4-F1
#
_entry.id   AF-A0A8J6JMI4-F1
#
_cell.length_a   1.000
_cell.length_b   1.000
_cell.length_c   1.000
_cell.angle_alpha   90.00
_cell.angle_beta   90.00
_cell.angle_gamma   90.00
#
_symmetry.space_group_name_H-M   'P 1'
#
loop_
_entity.id
_entity.type
_entity.pdbx_description
1 polymer ?
#
loop_
_entity_poly.entity_id
_entity_poly.type
_entity_poly.pdbx_seq_one_letter_code
_entity_poly.pdbx_strand_id
1 'polypeptide(L)'
;MIRQAAILVGGRGTRLGALTETMPKPMAPVAGRPFLDWQIDEVARHGFDRITLLAGYKAGQISERYGGKTVRGAALEVLVEPEPLGTGGALRLFRGHLDPHFLLLNGDTMFPINLHDLPLHAGGALATLGLRRTAPGGRYGTVELAADGQVRGFLARSPERDGPINGGIYAMNRDAVDWIGEGQVSLESDVFPRLAEAGLLRGTLYDTPFIDIGIPEDLARAHQENPGMARRPAVFLDRDGVLIVDTGYPHKPDDARWVPGAAAAVKALNDAGFHVFVVTNQAGVGRGYYDEAQVGVMHRWMARLLADQGAHVDAFEYCPHHPQAVLAEYRQDSRRRKPAPGMIEDLLAAWPVERARSFVVGDRDTDLQAAAAAGLPGHLFPGGNLAEFIGARIADA
;
A
#
# COMPACT_ATOMS: atom_id res chain seq x y z
N MET A 1 -7.46 -10.54 6.27
CA MET A 1 -6.64 -9.31 6.19
C MET A 1 -5.28 -9.48 6.84
N ILE A 2 -4.22 -9.22 6.09
CA ILE A 2 -2.87 -9.02 6.59
C ILE A 2 -2.79 -7.63 7.25
N ARG A 3 -2.24 -7.55 8.46
CA ARG A 3 -2.18 -6.31 9.26
C ARG A 3 -0.76 -5.77 9.43
N GLN A 4 0.23 -6.62 9.19
CA GLN A 4 1.65 -6.33 9.37
C GLN A 4 2.38 -6.37 8.03
N ALA A 5 3.26 -5.39 7.83
CA ALA A 5 4.33 -5.45 6.86
C ALA A 5 5.69 -5.45 7.60
N ALA A 6 6.59 -6.33 7.21
CA ALA A 6 7.96 -6.39 7.68
C ALA A 6 8.90 -5.93 6.55
N ILE A 7 9.93 -5.15 6.90
CA ILE A 7 10.89 -4.62 5.93
C ILE A 7 12.30 -5.01 6.37
N LEU A 8 13.04 -5.68 5.50
CA LEU A 8 14.43 -6.09 5.72
C LEU A 8 15.38 -4.90 5.48
N VAL A 9 15.93 -4.35 6.56
CA VAL A 9 16.82 -3.18 6.52
C VAL A 9 18.21 -3.44 7.13
N GLY A 10 18.57 -4.70 7.37
CA GLY A 10 19.84 -5.09 8.00
C GLY A 10 21.07 -5.21 7.11
N GLY A 11 20.91 -5.19 5.78
CA GLY A 11 22.00 -5.42 4.84
C GLY A 11 23.08 -4.34 4.81
N ARG A 12 24.36 -4.75 4.72
CA ARG A 12 25.52 -3.83 4.65
C ARG A 12 25.55 -2.94 3.40
N GLY A 13 25.03 -3.42 2.27
CA GLY A 13 24.95 -2.63 1.03
C GLY A 13 26.31 -2.23 0.43
N THR A 14 27.37 -3.02 0.64
CA THR A 14 28.77 -2.68 0.31
C THR A 14 29.04 -2.18 -1.11
N ARG A 15 28.17 -2.51 -2.07
CA ARG A 15 28.25 -2.08 -3.47
C ARG A 15 28.06 -0.57 -3.67
N LEU A 16 27.50 0.14 -2.69
CA LEU A 16 27.38 1.61 -2.71
C LEU A 16 28.60 2.35 -2.13
N GLY A 17 29.64 1.64 -1.72
CA GLY A 17 30.90 2.22 -1.26
C GLY A 17 30.73 3.17 -0.06
N ALA A 18 31.32 4.37 -0.17
CA ALA A 18 31.41 5.37 0.89
C ALA A 18 30.06 5.79 1.51
N LEU A 19 28.96 5.74 0.73
CA LEU A 19 27.62 6.02 1.28
C LEU A 19 27.29 5.04 2.41
N THR A 20 27.45 3.75 2.15
CA THR A 20 27.12 2.70 3.12
C THR A 20 28.12 2.61 4.27
N GLU A 21 29.28 3.26 4.20
CA GLU A 21 30.18 3.37 5.36
C GLU A 21 29.62 4.28 6.45
N THR A 22 28.79 5.25 6.09
CA THR A 22 28.27 6.26 7.01
C THR A 22 26.81 6.01 7.39
N MET A 23 26.00 5.38 6.53
CA MET A 23 24.57 5.12 6.77
C MET A 23 24.10 3.73 6.30
N PRO A 24 22.97 3.20 6.81
CA PRO A 24 22.30 2.04 6.22
C PRO A 24 21.91 2.30 4.76
N LYS A 25 22.00 1.28 3.88
CA LYS A 25 21.58 1.41 2.47
C LYS A 25 20.14 1.93 2.29
N PRO A 26 19.13 1.43 3.03
CA PRO A 26 17.77 1.97 2.93
C PRO A 26 17.65 3.45 3.34
N MET A 27 18.66 4.03 3.99
CA MET A 27 18.69 5.45 4.33
C MET A 27 19.37 6.32 3.26
N ALA A 28 19.90 5.73 2.18
CA ALA A 28 20.46 6.48 1.07
C ALA A 28 19.43 7.51 0.56
N PRO A 29 19.84 8.78 0.34
CA PRO A 29 18.91 9.82 -0.05
C PRO A 29 18.43 9.58 -1.48
N VAL A 30 17.13 9.64 -1.70
CA VAL A 30 16.48 9.64 -3.01
C VAL A 30 15.55 10.84 -3.06
N ALA A 31 15.84 11.77 -3.98
CA ALA A 31 15.14 13.04 -4.11
C ALA A 31 15.01 13.83 -2.79
N GLY A 32 16.11 13.90 -2.03
CA GLY A 32 16.21 14.73 -0.83
C GLY A 32 15.70 14.10 0.47
N ARG A 33 15.16 12.87 0.43
CA ARG A 33 14.78 12.12 1.64
C ARG A 33 15.27 10.67 1.59
N PRO A 34 15.44 9.99 2.74
CA PRO A 34 15.81 8.57 2.79
C PRO A 34 14.92 7.68 1.92
N PHE A 35 15.50 6.71 1.22
CA PHE A 35 14.76 5.74 0.40
C PHE A 35 13.66 5.02 1.19
N LEU A 36 13.98 4.59 2.42
CA LEU A 36 13.06 3.90 3.32
C LEU A 36 11.86 4.75 3.71
N ASP A 37 11.96 6.08 3.73
CA ASP A 37 10.81 6.94 3.96
C ASP A 37 9.75 6.76 2.86
N TRP A 38 10.19 6.67 1.59
CA TRP A 38 9.29 6.44 0.45
C TRP A 38 8.62 5.07 0.56
N GLN A 39 9.38 4.04 0.94
CA GLN A 39 8.86 2.69 1.09
C GLN A 39 7.85 2.59 2.25
N ILE A 40 8.13 3.25 3.38
CA ILE A 40 7.20 3.33 4.50
C ILE A 40 5.93 4.06 4.08
N ASP A 41 6.02 5.18 3.34
CA ASP A 41 4.83 5.87 2.82
C ASP A 41 4.00 4.97 1.90
N GLU A 42 4.65 4.20 1.02
CA GLU A 42 3.98 3.27 0.10
C GLU A 42 3.31 2.09 0.82
N VAL A 43 3.93 1.57 1.88
CA VAL A 43 3.29 0.53 2.71
C VAL A 43 2.14 1.15 3.52
N ALA A 44 2.38 2.28 4.19
CA ALA A 44 1.42 2.90 5.09
C ALA A 44 0.13 3.36 4.38
N ARG A 45 0.20 3.80 3.11
CA ARG A 45 -1.00 4.15 2.32
C ARG A 45 -1.97 2.98 2.11
N HIS A 46 -1.50 1.73 2.19
CA HIS A 46 -2.35 0.54 2.11
C HIS A 46 -3.09 0.23 3.43
N GLY A 47 -2.85 1.00 4.51
CA GLY A 47 -3.59 0.87 5.76
C GLY A 47 -3.16 -0.29 6.66
N PHE A 48 -1.91 -0.75 6.56
CA PHE A 48 -1.34 -1.68 7.54
C PHE A 48 -1.25 -1.04 8.92
N ASP A 49 -1.56 -1.79 9.98
CA ASP A 49 -1.51 -1.26 11.34
C ASP A 49 -0.08 -1.17 11.88
N ARG A 50 0.80 -2.05 11.40
CA ARG A 50 2.18 -2.17 11.89
C ARG A 50 3.16 -2.38 10.76
N ILE A 51 4.25 -1.60 10.78
CA ILE A 51 5.40 -1.78 9.91
C ILE A 51 6.60 -2.10 10.81
N THR A 52 7.12 -3.32 10.69
CA THR A 52 8.25 -3.82 11.47
C THR A 52 9.53 -3.76 10.64
N LEU A 53 10.49 -2.93 11.03
CA LEU A 53 11.79 -2.81 10.40
C LEU A 53 12.77 -3.80 11.04
N LEU A 54 13.23 -4.78 10.27
CA LEU A 54 14.21 -5.77 10.68
C LEU A 54 15.61 -5.23 10.38
N ALA A 55 16.22 -4.62 11.40
CA ALA A 55 17.45 -3.85 11.29
C ALA A 55 18.67 -4.63 11.79
N GLY A 56 19.83 -4.34 11.22
CA GLY A 56 21.10 -4.96 11.56
C GLY A 56 22.24 -3.94 11.43
N TYR A 57 22.88 -3.88 10.26
CA TYR A 57 23.96 -2.93 10.04
C TYR A 57 23.52 -1.47 10.31
N LYS A 58 24.23 -0.79 11.22
CA LYS A 58 23.93 0.59 11.66
C LYS A 58 22.49 0.78 12.18
N ALA A 59 21.90 -0.25 12.79
CA ALA A 59 20.53 -0.23 13.32
C ALA A 59 20.21 0.97 14.22
N GLY A 60 21.19 1.51 14.97
CA GLY A 60 20.99 2.71 15.79
C GLY A 60 20.39 3.90 15.03
N GLN A 61 20.81 4.13 13.77
CA GLN A 61 20.26 5.21 12.94
C GLN A 61 18.82 4.93 12.51
N ILE A 62 18.49 3.65 12.24
CA ILE A 62 17.12 3.22 11.92
C ILE A 62 16.23 3.39 13.16
N SER A 63 16.68 2.92 14.32
CA SER A 63 15.95 3.03 15.59
C SER A 63 15.68 4.48 15.97
N GLU A 64 16.70 5.36 15.89
CA GLU A 64 16.55 6.79 16.17
C GLU A 64 15.56 7.46 15.23
N ARG A 65 15.61 7.14 13.92
CA ARG A 65 14.75 7.78 12.93
C ARG A 65 13.32 7.24 12.95
N TYR A 66 13.08 5.96 13.19
CA TYR A 66 11.77 5.34 12.94
C TYR A 66 11.12 4.72 14.17
N GLY A 67 11.88 4.34 15.19
CA GLY A 67 11.36 3.62 16.36
C GLY A 67 10.25 4.38 17.09
N GLY A 68 9.09 3.72 17.27
CA GLY A 68 7.96 4.26 18.02
C GLY A 68 7.16 5.34 17.30
N LYS A 69 7.49 5.67 16.04
CA LYS A 69 6.73 6.62 15.25
C LYS A 69 5.45 6.00 14.69
N THR A 70 4.53 6.86 14.28
CA THR A 70 3.33 6.46 13.53
C THR A 70 3.31 7.19 12.20
N VAL A 71 3.07 6.46 11.11
CA VAL A 71 2.95 7.03 9.76
C VAL A 71 1.61 6.59 9.18
N ARG A 72 0.72 7.55 8.89
CA ARG A 72 -0.63 7.30 8.34
C ARG A 72 -1.44 6.23 9.11
N GLY A 73 -1.28 6.20 10.43
CA GLY A 73 -1.93 5.23 11.32
C GLY A 73 -1.12 3.94 11.56
N ALA A 74 -0.10 3.66 10.75
CA ALA A 74 0.78 2.50 10.93
C ALA A 74 1.84 2.77 12.02
N ALA A 75 1.89 1.92 13.04
CA ALA A 75 2.93 1.96 14.07
C ALA A 75 4.26 1.39 13.52
N LEU A 76 5.36 2.12 13.70
CA LEU A 76 6.69 1.70 13.31
C LEU A 76 7.43 1.04 14.48
N GLU A 77 7.80 -0.21 14.28
CA GLU A 77 8.60 -1.01 15.22
C GLU A 77 9.97 -1.30 14.60
N VAL A 78 11.05 -1.21 15.38
CA VAL A 78 12.40 -1.55 14.92
C VAL A 78 12.92 -2.70 15.76
N LEU A 79 13.20 -3.83 15.10
CA LEU A 79 13.80 -5.02 15.73
C LEU A 79 15.24 -5.12 15.26
N VAL A 80 16.17 -5.19 16.22
CA VAL A 80 17.61 -5.12 15.94
C VAL A 80 18.26 -6.48 16.10
N GLU A 81 18.82 -7.01 15.02
CA GLU A 81 19.63 -8.22 15.04
C GLU A 81 20.92 -7.99 15.86
N PRO A 82 21.32 -8.92 16.74
CA PRO A 82 22.54 -8.79 17.53
C PRO A 82 23.81 -8.89 16.66
N GLU A 83 23.72 -9.63 15.56
CA GLU A 83 24.76 -9.80 14.53
C GLU A 83 24.09 -9.98 13.16
N PRO A 84 24.79 -9.80 12.02
CA PRO A 84 24.16 -9.94 10.72
C PRO A 84 23.77 -11.41 10.41
N LEU A 85 22.48 -11.74 10.44
CA LEU A 85 21.97 -13.11 10.22
C LEU A 85 21.44 -13.35 8.79
N GLY A 86 21.61 -12.40 7.88
CA GLY A 86 21.07 -12.48 6.53
C GLY A 86 19.54 -12.28 6.49
N THR A 87 18.96 -12.31 5.29
CA THR A 87 17.53 -11.98 5.10
C THR A 87 16.60 -13.00 5.75
N GLY A 88 16.98 -14.29 5.73
CA GLY A 88 16.24 -15.35 6.40
C GLY A 88 16.46 -15.38 7.90
N GLY A 89 17.71 -15.22 8.35
CA GLY A 89 18.03 -15.33 9.78
C GLY A 89 17.35 -14.27 10.65
N ALA A 90 17.18 -13.05 10.16
CA ALA A 90 16.40 -12.00 10.83
C ALA A 90 14.95 -12.42 11.08
N LEU A 91 14.30 -13.04 10.08
CA LEU A 91 12.92 -13.51 10.21
C LEU A 91 12.79 -14.65 11.21
N ARG A 92 13.75 -15.58 11.21
CA ARG A 92 13.79 -16.67 12.19
C ARG A 92 13.95 -16.12 13.61
N LEU A 93 14.89 -15.19 13.82
CA LEU A 93 15.13 -14.56 15.12
C LEU A 93 13.86 -13.89 15.67
N PHE A 94 13.13 -13.18 14.80
CA PHE A 94 11.95 -12.40 15.18
C PHE A 94 10.62 -13.09 14.90
N ARG A 95 10.60 -14.42 14.69
CA ARG A 95 9.39 -15.19 14.37
C ARG A 95 8.20 -14.89 15.30
N GLY A 96 8.46 -14.71 16.60
CA GLY A 96 7.42 -14.41 17.60
C GLY A 96 6.76 -13.03 17.44
N HIS A 97 7.40 -12.12 16.71
CA HIS A 97 6.90 -10.76 16.43
C HIS A 97 6.15 -10.67 15.09
N LEU A 98 6.12 -11.76 14.31
CA LEU A 98 5.44 -11.83 13.02
C LEU A 98 4.01 -12.36 13.19
N ASP A 99 3.07 -11.71 12.53
CA ASP A 99 1.69 -12.16 12.42
C ASP A 99 1.64 -13.49 11.63
N PRO A 100 0.58 -14.32 11.77
CA PRO A 100 0.45 -15.56 11.00
C PRO A 100 0.53 -15.36 9.49
N HIS A 101 0.05 -14.22 9.00
CA HIS A 101 0.21 -13.77 7.63
C HIS A 101 0.68 -12.32 7.64
N PHE A 102 1.77 -12.05 6.94
CA PHE A 102 2.41 -10.74 6.88
C PHE A 102 2.97 -10.47 5.49
N LEU A 103 3.13 -9.20 5.14
CA LEU A 103 3.93 -8.84 3.98
C LEU A 103 5.39 -8.71 4.39
N LEU A 104 6.30 -9.09 3.49
CA LEU A 104 7.74 -8.93 3.65
C LEU A 104 8.28 -8.15 2.46
N LEU A 105 9.12 -7.15 2.71
CA LEU A 105 9.72 -6.31 1.68
C LEU A 105 11.25 -6.24 1.87
N ASN A 106 11.97 -6.22 0.75
CA ASN A 106 13.39 -5.86 0.71
C ASN A 106 13.53 -4.34 0.88
N GLY A 107 14.38 -3.87 1.81
CA GLY A 107 14.52 -2.44 2.13
C GLY A 107 15.23 -1.57 1.08
N ASP A 108 15.70 -2.18 -0.01
CA ASP A 108 16.44 -1.54 -1.11
C ASP A 108 15.70 -1.56 -2.44
N THR A 109 14.47 -2.08 -2.45
CA THR A 109 13.64 -2.20 -3.65
C THR A 109 12.31 -1.48 -3.46
N MET A 110 11.91 -0.68 -4.43
CA MET A 110 10.60 -0.04 -4.50
C MET A 110 9.86 -0.63 -5.70
N PHE A 111 8.80 -1.36 -5.40
CA PHE A 111 7.95 -2.00 -6.39
C PHE A 111 6.48 -1.75 -6.00
N PRO A 112 5.90 -0.61 -6.38
CA PRO A 112 4.62 -0.14 -5.87
C PRO A 112 3.44 -0.84 -6.55
N ILE A 113 3.33 -2.14 -6.29
CA ILE A 113 2.17 -2.96 -6.61
C ILE A 113 1.05 -2.70 -5.59
N ASN A 114 -0.16 -3.13 -5.92
CA ASN A 114 -1.23 -3.22 -4.94
C ASN A 114 -0.91 -4.32 -3.91
N LEU A 115 -0.55 -3.91 -2.69
CA LEU A 115 -0.05 -4.83 -1.66
C LEU A 115 -1.11 -5.80 -1.13
N HIS A 116 -2.40 -5.46 -1.23
CA HIS A 116 -3.49 -6.36 -0.84
C HIS A 116 -3.87 -7.37 -1.92
N ASP A 117 -3.42 -7.16 -3.17
CA ASP A 117 -3.63 -8.13 -4.26
C ASP A 117 -2.75 -9.37 -4.08
N LEU A 118 -1.49 -9.20 -3.69
CA LEU A 118 -0.50 -10.28 -3.63
C LEU A 118 -0.94 -11.50 -2.79
N PRO A 119 -1.51 -11.35 -1.58
CA PRO A 119 -1.97 -12.47 -0.77
C PRO A 119 -3.11 -13.28 -1.40
N LEU A 120 -3.88 -12.71 -2.32
CA LEU A 120 -4.99 -13.41 -2.99
C LEU A 120 -4.49 -14.53 -3.91
N HIS A 121 -3.23 -14.45 -4.34
CA HIS A 121 -2.60 -15.44 -5.22
C HIS A 121 -1.96 -16.60 -4.44
N ALA A 122 -2.08 -16.62 -3.11
CA ALA A 122 -1.40 -17.59 -2.26
C ALA A 122 -1.83 -19.03 -2.48
N GLY A 123 -3.11 -19.32 -2.76
CA GLY A 123 -3.55 -20.68 -3.12
C GLY A 123 -3.08 -21.82 -2.20
N GLY A 124 -2.82 -21.54 -0.91
CA GLY A 124 -2.26 -22.50 0.07
C GLY A 124 -0.73 -22.54 0.16
N ALA A 125 -0.01 -21.81 -0.66
CA ALA A 125 1.44 -21.63 -0.59
C ALA A 125 1.86 -20.93 0.72
N LEU A 126 3.08 -21.22 1.18
CA LEU A 126 3.66 -20.56 2.35
C LEU A 126 4.25 -19.19 2.00
N ALA A 127 4.57 -18.95 0.73
CA ALA A 127 5.01 -17.65 0.25
C ALA A 127 4.52 -17.39 -1.17
N THR A 128 4.21 -16.13 -1.45
CA THR A 128 3.85 -15.65 -2.79
C THR A 128 4.71 -14.46 -3.16
N LEU A 129 5.43 -14.55 -4.28
CA LEU A 129 6.33 -13.51 -4.78
C LEU A 129 5.57 -12.51 -5.67
N GLY A 130 5.77 -11.22 -5.41
CA GLY A 130 5.48 -10.19 -6.40
C GLY A 130 6.59 -10.18 -7.44
N LEU A 131 6.26 -10.52 -8.69
CA LEU A 131 7.22 -10.63 -9.78
C LEU A 131 7.02 -9.49 -10.77
N ARG A 132 8.10 -8.82 -11.16
CA ARG A 132 8.05 -7.90 -12.30
C ARG A 132 8.13 -8.71 -13.59
N ARG A 133 7.17 -8.52 -14.50
CA ARG A 133 7.04 -9.33 -15.72
C ARG A 133 8.30 -9.33 -16.59
N THR A 134 8.89 -8.16 -16.78
CA THR A 134 10.03 -7.99 -17.69
C THR A 134 11.05 -7.06 -17.05
N ALA A 135 12.31 -7.50 -17.04
CA ALA A 135 13.46 -6.64 -16.78
C ALA A 135 14.44 -6.75 -17.95
N PRO A 136 15.15 -5.66 -18.31
CA PRO A 136 16.21 -5.73 -19.32
C PRO A 136 17.27 -6.75 -18.91
N GLY A 137 17.58 -7.70 -19.81
CA GLY A 137 18.44 -8.86 -19.58
C GLY A 137 19.79 -8.59 -18.89
N GLY A 138 20.31 -9.63 -18.22
CA GLY A 138 21.69 -9.69 -17.69
C GLY A 138 21.91 -9.19 -16.25
N ARG A 139 20.99 -8.41 -15.66
CA ARG A 139 21.19 -7.82 -14.32
C ARG A 139 20.69 -8.68 -13.17
N TYR A 140 19.51 -9.27 -13.33
CA TYR A 140 18.81 -10.03 -12.28
C TYR A 140 18.68 -11.50 -12.67
N GLY A 141 18.55 -12.36 -11.68
CA GLY A 141 18.07 -13.73 -11.90
C GLY A 141 16.60 -13.72 -12.30
N THR A 142 16.18 -14.75 -13.04
CA THR A 142 14.78 -14.90 -13.49
C THR A 142 14.08 -16.00 -12.71
N VAL A 143 12.75 -15.90 -12.63
CA VAL A 143 11.87 -16.85 -11.94
C VAL A 143 11.10 -17.66 -12.97
N GLU A 144 11.17 -18.99 -12.87
CA GLU A 144 10.40 -19.88 -13.71
C GLU A 144 8.98 -20.01 -13.15
N LEU A 145 8.01 -19.41 -13.83
CA LEU A 145 6.62 -19.34 -13.39
C LEU A 145 5.73 -20.18 -14.31
N ALA A 146 4.96 -21.10 -13.73
CA ALA A 146 3.92 -21.83 -14.44
C ALA A 146 2.65 -20.98 -14.64
N ALA A 147 1.80 -21.38 -15.59
CA ALA A 147 0.58 -20.65 -15.94
C ALA A 147 -0.42 -20.53 -14.77
N ASP A 148 -0.38 -21.45 -13.82
CA ASP A 148 -1.21 -21.45 -12.61
C ASP A 148 -0.60 -20.63 -11.46
N GLY A 149 0.53 -19.94 -11.68
CA GLY A 149 1.24 -19.15 -10.67
C GLY A 149 2.22 -19.95 -9.81
N GLN A 150 2.40 -21.25 -10.05
CA GLN A 150 3.40 -22.05 -9.32
C GLN A 150 4.82 -21.63 -9.73
N VAL A 151 5.68 -21.35 -8.75
CA VAL A 151 7.12 -21.14 -9.01
C VAL A 151 7.79 -22.51 -9.13
N ARG A 152 8.51 -22.73 -10.23
CA ARG A 152 9.21 -23.98 -10.55
C ARG A 152 10.69 -23.94 -10.21
N GLY A 153 11.28 -22.76 -10.19
CA GLY A 153 12.70 -22.60 -9.99
C GLY A 153 13.18 -21.17 -10.19
N PHE A 154 14.47 -21.00 -9.97
CA PHE A 154 15.18 -19.74 -10.10
C PHE A 154 16.39 -19.96 -11.00
N LEU A 155 16.62 -19.00 -11.88
CA LEU A 155 17.68 -19.06 -12.87
C LEU A 155 18.64 -17.89 -12.62
N ALA A 156 19.93 -18.18 -12.67
CA ALA A 156 20.95 -17.15 -12.52
C ALA A 156 20.84 -16.09 -13.63
N ARG A 157 21.34 -14.89 -13.33
CA ARG A 157 21.37 -13.78 -14.28
C ARG A 157 22.08 -14.20 -15.58
N SER A 158 21.46 -13.89 -16.72
CA SER A 158 22.03 -14.16 -18.05
C SER A 158 21.65 -13.03 -19.00
N PRO A 159 22.57 -12.54 -19.84
CA PRO A 159 22.25 -11.56 -20.87
C PRO A 159 21.39 -12.13 -22.01
N GLU A 160 21.29 -13.45 -22.11
CA GLU A 160 20.56 -14.15 -23.19
C GLU A 160 19.14 -14.56 -22.78
N ARG A 161 18.73 -14.27 -21.54
CA ARG A 161 17.46 -14.75 -20.99
C ARG A 161 16.69 -13.60 -20.35
N ASP A 162 15.58 -13.26 -20.98
CA ASP A 162 14.54 -12.45 -20.37
C ASP A 162 13.57 -13.33 -19.58
N GLY A 163 12.93 -12.74 -18.57
CA GLY A 163 11.91 -13.41 -17.79
C GLY A 163 11.46 -12.60 -16.59
N PRO A 164 10.48 -13.11 -15.82
CA PRO A 164 10.04 -12.50 -14.59
C PRO A 164 11.20 -12.38 -13.60
N ILE A 165 11.31 -11.24 -12.93
CA ILE A 165 12.30 -11.03 -11.87
C ILE A 165 11.60 -10.91 -10.52
N ASN A 166 12.32 -11.29 -9.46
CA ASN A 166 11.85 -11.08 -8.09
C ASN A 166 11.70 -9.59 -7.80
N GLY A 167 10.49 -9.16 -7.42
CA GLY A 167 10.17 -7.77 -7.09
C GLY A 167 10.58 -7.35 -5.68
N GLY A 168 11.09 -8.28 -4.86
CA GLY A 168 11.48 -7.99 -3.48
C GLY A 168 10.31 -7.78 -2.53
N ILE A 169 9.11 -8.27 -2.89
CA ILE A 169 7.88 -8.18 -2.09
C ILE A 169 7.25 -9.57 -2.02
N TYR A 170 6.87 -9.98 -0.82
CA TYR A 170 6.38 -11.32 -0.54
C TYR A 170 5.17 -11.29 0.38
N ALA A 171 4.11 -12.01 0.03
CA ALA A 171 3.07 -12.38 0.99
C ALA A 171 3.49 -13.69 1.66
N MET A 172 3.67 -13.65 2.98
CA MET A 172 4.26 -14.73 3.75
C MET A 172 3.24 -15.32 4.71
N ASN A 173 3.18 -16.64 4.77
CA ASN A 173 2.70 -17.37 5.93
C ASN A 173 3.88 -17.53 6.91
N ARG A 174 3.65 -17.32 8.20
CA ARG A 174 4.69 -17.43 9.22
C ARG A 174 5.33 -18.82 9.30
N ASP A 175 4.65 -19.87 8.88
CA ASP A 175 5.19 -21.23 8.88
C ASP A 175 6.29 -21.40 7.81
N ALA A 176 6.40 -20.51 6.81
CA ALA A 176 7.58 -20.46 5.94
C ALA A 176 8.87 -20.12 6.71
N VAL A 177 8.77 -19.47 7.87
CA VAL A 177 9.94 -19.18 8.73
C VAL A 177 10.57 -20.46 9.29
N ASP A 178 9.79 -21.54 9.41
CA ASP A 178 10.27 -22.83 9.92
C ASP A 178 11.15 -23.59 8.90
N TRP A 179 11.19 -23.12 7.65
CA TRP A 179 12.09 -23.61 6.60
C TRP A 179 13.47 -22.96 6.63
N ILE A 180 13.65 -21.91 7.43
CA ILE A 180 14.88 -21.15 7.52
C ILE A 180 15.87 -21.88 8.43
N GLY A 181 17.05 -22.19 7.91
CA GLY A 181 18.16 -22.81 8.66
C GLY A 181 18.70 -21.93 9.79
N GLU A 182 19.71 -22.45 10.49
CA GLU A 182 20.44 -21.68 11.52
C GLU A 182 21.53 -20.82 10.90
N GLY A 183 21.88 -19.72 11.59
CA GLY A 183 22.95 -18.82 11.17
C GLY A 183 22.54 -17.91 10.01
N GLN A 184 23.50 -17.60 9.14
CA GLN A 184 23.30 -16.68 8.02
C GLN A 184 22.59 -17.37 6.87
N VAL A 185 21.33 -16.98 6.62
CA VAL A 185 20.47 -17.59 5.59
C VAL A 185 19.92 -16.52 4.65
N SER A 186 19.94 -16.80 3.34
CA SER A 186 19.30 -16.01 2.29
C SER A 186 17.95 -16.59 1.92
N LEU A 187 16.89 -15.79 1.96
CA LEU A 187 15.57 -16.23 1.48
C LEU A 187 15.62 -16.66 0.01
N GLU A 188 16.26 -15.84 -0.84
CA GLU A 188 16.27 -16.03 -2.29
C GLU A 188 17.12 -17.22 -2.72
N SER A 189 18.22 -17.49 -2.01
CA SER A 189 19.18 -18.52 -2.40
C SER A 189 18.98 -19.85 -1.67
N ASP A 190 18.44 -19.83 -0.44
CA ASP A 190 18.39 -21.02 0.41
C ASP A 190 16.96 -21.49 0.72
N VAL A 191 15.98 -20.57 0.82
CA VAL A 191 14.63 -20.88 1.32
C VAL A 191 13.62 -21.02 0.18
N PHE A 192 13.51 -20.01 -0.68
CA PHE A 192 12.56 -20.02 -1.79
C PHE A 192 12.77 -21.16 -2.78
N PRO A 193 14.01 -21.57 -3.16
CA PRO A 193 14.21 -22.74 -3.99
C PRO A 193 13.60 -24.02 -3.38
N ARG A 194 13.77 -24.22 -2.06
CA ARG A 194 13.21 -25.38 -1.34
C ARG A 194 11.69 -25.33 -1.26
N LEU A 195 11.10 -24.15 -1.06
CA LEU A 195 9.65 -23.97 -1.10
C LEU A 195 9.09 -24.22 -2.50
N ALA A 196 9.80 -23.80 -3.55
CA ALA A 196 9.43 -24.06 -4.94
C ALA A 196 9.43 -25.57 -5.25
N GLU A 197 10.50 -26.28 -4.87
CA GLU A 197 10.60 -27.75 -4.99
C GLU A 197 9.46 -28.47 -4.25
N ALA A 198 9.08 -27.97 -3.07
CA ALA A 198 7.99 -28.53 -2.27
C ALA A 198 6.57 -28.16 -2.78
N GLY A 199 6.46 -27.33 -3.83
CA GLY A 199 5.16 -26.86 -4.31
C GLY A 199 4.49 -25.81 -3.41
N LEU A 200 5.24 -25.20 -2.48
CA LEU A 200 4.77 -24.26 -1.46
C LEU A 200 5.12 -22.80 -1.77
N LEU A 201 5.59 -22.51 -2.99
CA LEU A 201 5.94 -21.17 -3.46
C LEU A 201 5.16 -20.79 -4.73
N ARG A 202 4.50 -19.64 -4.69
CA ARG A 202 3.79 -19.09 -5.85
C ARG A 202 4.34 -17.71 -6.22
N GLY A 203 3.96 -17.25 -7.40
CA GLY A 203 4.32 -15.93 -7.90
C GLY A 203 3.18 -15.36 -8.73
N THR A 204 3.10 -14.04 -8.76
CA THR A 204 2.15 -13.31 -9.59
C THR A 204 2.85 -12.13 -10.26
N LEU A 205 2.43 -11.81 -11.48
CA LEU A 205 3.13 -10.87 -12.36
C LEU A 205 2.49 -9.49 -12.30
N TYR A 206 3.32 -8.47 -12.13
CA TYR A 206 2.93 -7.07 -12.20
C TYR A 206 3.76 -6.31 -13.22
N ASP A 207 3.12 -5.30 -13.80
CA ASP A 207 3.68 -4.40 -14.82
C ASP A 207 3.78 -2.97 -14.27
N THR A 208 4.30 -2.83 -13.04
CA THR A 208 4.53 -1.54 -12.39
C THR A 208 6.00 -1.12 -12.52
N PRO A 209 6.31 0.18 -12.35
CA PRO A 209 7.69 0.64 -12.22
C PRO A 209 8.42 -0.12 -11.09
N PHE A 210 9.73 -0.24 -11.21
CA PHE A 210 10.56 -0.96 -10.26
C PHE A 210 11.89 -0.24 -10.13
N ILE A 211 12.23 0.11 -8.89
CA ILE A 211 13.48 0.76 -8.53
C ILE A 211 14.22 -0.17 -7.57
N ASP A 212 15.51 -0.36 -7.84
CA ASP A 212 16.46 -0.96 -6.92
C ASP A 212 17.52 0.09 -6.60
N ILE A 213 18.06 0.14 -5.38
CA ILE A 213 19.14 1.05 -5.01
C ILE A 213 20.43 0.31 -4.64
N GLY A 214 20.59 -0.93 -5.13
CA GLY A 214 21.69 -1.81 -4.78
C GLY A 214 23.06 -1.41 -5.33
N ILE A 215 23.11 -0.55 -6.35
CA ILE A 215 24.35 -0.06 -7.00
C ILE A 215 24.24 1.45 -7.33
N PRO A 216 25.37 2.17 -7.51
CA PRO A 216 25.37 3.62 -7.72
C PRO A 216 24.55 4.08 -8.93
N GLU A 217 24.59 3.33 -10.03
CA GLU A 217 23.85 3.65 -11.25
C GLU A 217 22.34 3.57 -11.03
N ASP A 218 21.90 2.58 -10.24
CA ASP A 218 20.48 2.40 -9.94
C ASP A 218 19.99 3.45 -8.93
N LEU A 219 20.83 3.82 -7.95
CA LEU A 219 20.55 4.94 -7.06
C LEU A 219 20.41 6.26 -7.82
N ALA A 220 21.31 6.55 -8.77
CA ALA A 220 21.23 7.74 -9.61
C ALA A 220 19.94 7.79 -10.44
N ARG A 221 19.49 6.64 -10.96
CA ARG A 221 18.20 6.52 -11.64
C ARG A 221 17.03 6.76 -10.69
N ALA A 222 17.10 6.23 -9.47
CA ALA A 222 16.08 6.43 -8.44
C ALA A 222 15.85 7.92 -8.12
N HIS A 223 16.89 8.76 -8.13
CA HIS A 223 16.74 10.20 -7.94
C HIS A 223 15.84 10.87 -8.99
N GLN A 224 15.81 10.34 -10.22
CA GLN A 224 15.04 10.89 -11.33
C GLN A 224 13.63 10.29 -11.40
N GLU A 225 13.52 8.98 -11.21
CA GLU A 225 12.26 8.24 -11.40
C GLU A 225 11.33 8.31 -10.18
N ASN A 226 11.88 8.28 -8.96
CA ASN A 226 11.09 8.14 -7.74
C ASN A 226 10.15 9.33 -7.45
N PRO A 227 10.52 10.61 -7.69
CA PRO A 227 9.57 11.73 -7.56
C PRO A 227 8.36 11.61 -8.47
N GLY A 228 8.55 11.08 -9.69
CA GLY A 228 7.48 10.82 -10.64
C GLY A 228 6.57 9.69 -10.18
N MET A 229 7.16 8.62 -9.61
CA MET A 229 6.39 7.51 -9.01
C MET A 229 5.66 7.91 -7.72
N ALA A 230 6.21 8.87 -6.97
CA ALA A 230 5.63 9.32 -5.72
C ALA A 230 4.38 10.19 -5.92
N ARG A 231 4.26 10.87 -7.07
CA ARG A 231 3.03 11.61 -7.41
C ARG A 231 2.06 10.72 -8.14
N ARG A 232 0.80 10.72 -7.70
CA ARG A 232 -0.24 9.86 -8.26
C ARG A 232 -1.50 10.64 -8.55
N PRO A 233 -2.25 10.32 -9.61
CA PRO A 233 -3.60 10.83 -9.75
C PRO A 233 -4.46 10.36 -8.57
N ALA A 234 -5.51 11.11 -8.24
CA ALA A 234 -6.39 10.80 -7.11
C ALA A 234 -7.85 10.77 -7.53
N VAL A 235 -8.61 9.85 -6.95
CA VAL A 235 -10.07 9.84 -7.01
C VAL A 235 -10.64 10.09 -5.63
N PHE A 236 -11.55 11.06 -5.54
CA PHE A 236 -12.29 11.38 -4.34
C PHE A 236 -13.71 10.82 -4.47
N LEU A 237 -14.00 9.75 -3.77
CA LEU A 237 -15.30 9.08 -3.79
C LEU A 237 -16.17 9.59 -2.64
N ASP A 238 -17.45 9.86 -2.89
CA ASP A 238 -18.41 9.83 -1.78
C ASP A 238 -18.52 8.41 -1.22
N ARG A 239 -19.00 8.32 0.02
CA ARG A 239 -19.25 7.06 0.70
C ARG A 239 -20.67 6.57 0.44
N ASP A 240 -21.64 7.38 0.83
CA ASP A 240 -23.06 7.06 0.78
C ASP A 240 -23.58 7.34 -0.63
N GLY A 241 -24.30 6.41 -1.24
CA GLY A 241 -24.76 6.49 -2.63
C GLY A 241 -23.74 6.06 -3.69
N VAL A 242 -22.44 6.03 -3.34
CA VAL A 242 -21.34 5.66 -4.25
C VAL A 242 -20.69 4.34 -3.87
N LEU A 243 -20.12 4.22 -2.66
CA LEU A 243 -19.49 2.97 -2.20
C LEU A 243 -20.50 2.05 -1.50
N ILE A 244 -21.37 2.63 -0.69
CA ILE A 244 -22.47 1.93 -0.02
C ILE A 244 -23.81 2.56 -0.40
N VAL A 245 -24.87 1.78 -0.33
CA VAL A 245 -26.23 2.26 -0.59
C VAL A 245 -26.62 3.30 0.45
N ASP A 246 -27.09 4.46 0.00
CA ASP A 246 -27.60 5.50 0.88
C ASP A 246 -28.98 5.10 1.45
N THR A 247 -29.03 4.84 2.75
CA THR A 247 -30.28 4.61 3.52
C THR A 247 -30.62 5.81 4.42
N GLY A 248 -30.11 6.99 4.08
CA GLY A 248 -30.24 8.25 4.82
C GLY A 248 -29.11 8.50 5.82
N TYR A 249 -28.84 7.52 6.68
CA TYR A 249 -27.82 7.61 7.74
C TYR A 249 -27.14 6.25 8.02
N PRO A 250 -26.51 5.61 7.03
CA PRO A 250 -25.84 4.33 7.25
C PRO A 250 -24.64 4.50 8.20
N HIS A 251 -24.70 3.85 9.36
CA HIS A 251 -23.67 3.97 10.42
C HIS A 251 -23.37 2.63 11.14
N LYS A 252 -24.07 1.56 10.78
CA LYS A 252 -23.90 0.21 11.34
C LYS A 252 -23.39 -0.73 10.25
N PRO A 253 -22.22 -1.38 10.45
CA PRO A 253 -21.70 -2.37 9.53
C PRO A 253 -22.71 -3.44 9.11
N ASP A 254 -23.53 -3.93 10.04
CA ASP A 254 -24.48 -5.02 9.80
C ASP A 254 -25.63 -4.63 8.85
N ASP A 255 -25.96 -3.34 8.79
CA ASP A 255 -27.04 -2.81 7.95
C ASP A 255 -26.52 -2.28 6.60
N ALA A 256 -25.20 -2.15 6.47
CA ALA A 256 -24.57 -1.55 5.31
C ALA A 256 -24.60 -2.49 4.11
N ARG A 257 -25.01 -1.94 2.96
CA ARG A 257 -25.05 -2.66 1.68
C ARG A 257 -24.08 -2.00 0.72
N TRP A 258 -23.18 -2.77 0.13
CA TRP A 258 -22.26 -2.26 -0.88
C TRP A 258 -23.00 -1.95 -2.18
N VAL A 259 -22.62 -0.86 -2.82
CA VAL A 259 -22.98 -0.62 -4.22
C VAL A 259 -22.35 -1.73 -5.08
N PRO A 260 -23.08 -2.28 -6.08
CA PRO A 260 -22.53 -3.28 -6.99
C PRO A 260 -21.20 -2.82 -7.59
N GLY A 261 -20.19 -3.70 -7.55
CA GLY A 261 -18.86 -3.41 -8.11
C GLY A 261 -18.02 -2.42 -7.29
N ALA A 262 -18.44 -1.95 -6.12
CA ALA A 262 -17.68 -0.96 -5.35
C ALA A 262 -16.22 -1.37 -5.05
N ALA A 263 -16.01 -2.59 -4.53
CA ALA A 263 -14.67 -3.10 -4.26
C ALA A 263 -13.84 -3.28 -5.54
N ALA A 264 -14.45 -3.77 -6.62
CA ALA A 264 -13.78 -3.93 -7.91
C ALA A 264 -13.38 -2.57 -8.51
N ALA A 265 -14.21 -1.53 -8.33
CA ALA A 265 -13.91 -0.17 -8.76
C ALA A 265 -12.71 0.42 -8.01
N VAL A 266 -12.69 0.28 -6.69
CA VAL A 266 -11.56 0.71 -5.84
C VAL A 266 -10.28 -0.04 -6.23
N LYS A 267 -10.37 -1.37 -6.38
CA LYS A 267 -9.24 -2.19 -6.84
C LYS A 267 -8.71 -1.73 -8.20
N ALA A 268 -9.57 -1.51 -9.17
CA ALA A 268 -9.16 -1.05 -10.51
C ALA A 268 -8.42 0.30 -10.45
N LEU A 269 -8.87 1.21 -9.58
CA LEU A 269 -8.17 2.48 -9.32
C LEU A 269 -6.80 2.24 -8.65
N ASN A 270 -6.72 1.37 -7.64
CA ASN A 270 -5.46 1.03 -6.98
C ASN A 270 -4.46 0.42 -7.98
N ASP A 271 -4.91 -0.52 -8.80
CA ASP A 271 -4.11 -1.22 -9.81
C ASP A 271 -3.65 -0.27 -10.93
N ALA A 272 -4.47 0.75 -11.25
CA ALA A 272 -4.10 1.83 -12.17
C ALA A 272 -3.21 2.92 -11.52
N GLY A 273 -2.84 2.76 -10.24
CA GLY A 273 -1.89 3.61 -9.53
C GLY A 273 -2.47 4.85 -8.87
N PHE A 274 -3.81 4.97 -8.78
CA PHE A 274 -4.46 6.12 -8.16
C PHE A 274 -4.34 6.11 -6.63
N HIS A 275 -4.32 7.31 -6.05
CA HIS A 275 -4.82 7.52 -4.70
C HIS A 275 -6.35 7.39 -4.69
N VAL A 276 -6.91 6.61 -3.77
CA VAL A 276 -8.36 6.53 -3.57
C VAL A 276 -8.70 7.11 -2.21
N PHE A 277 -9.44 8.21 -2.21
CA PHE A 277 -9.91 8.88 -1.01
C PHE A 277 -11.42 8.78 -0.88
N VAL A 278 -11.91 8.74 0.35
CA VAL A 278 -13.34 8.83 0.65
C VAL A 278 -13.62 10.16 1.34
N VAL A 279 -14.54 10.95 0.80
CA VAL A 279 -14.93 12.27 1.34
C VAL A 279 -16.44 12.35 1.54
N THR A 280 -16.90 12.37 2.79
CA THR A 280 -18.34 12.20 3.08
C THR A 280 -18.93 13.18 4.10
N ASN A 281 -20.16 13.64 3.83
CA ASN A 281 -20.93 14.46 4.75
C ASN A 281 -21.62 13.59 5.80
N GLN A 282 -21.15 13.57 7.05
CA GLN A 282 -21.68 12.73 8.13
C GLN A 282 -22.61 13.50 9.08
N ALA A 283 -23.67 14.11 8.52
CA ALA A 283 -24.60 14.94 9.28
C ALA A 283 -25.40 14.18 10.36
N GLY A 284 -25.42 12.85 10.32
CA GLY A 284 -26.06 12.02 11.36
C GLY A 284 -25.43 12.23 12.74
N VAL A 285 -24.14 12.58 12.78
CA VAL A 285 -23.43 12.94 14.01
C VAL A 285 -24.05 14.20 14.64
N GLY A 286 -24.09 15.31 13.89
CA GLY A 286 -24.70 16.54 14.40
C GLY A 286 -26.20 16.45 14.69
N ARG A 287 -26.88 15.42 14.18
CA ARG A 287 -28.29 15.12 14.46
C ARG A 287 -28.48 14.22 15.70
N GLY A 288 -27.41 13.67 16.26
CA GLY A 288 -27.44 12.79 17.43
C GLY A 288 -27.90 11.36 17.13
N TYR A 289 -27.81 10.90 15.88
CA TYR A 289 -28.17 9.52 15.52
C TYR A 289 -27.07 8.51 15.84
N TYR A 290 -25.82 8.96 15.80
CA TYR A 290 -24.62 8.20 16.12
C TYR A 290 -23.47 9.18 16.44
N ASP A 291 -22.39 8.69 17.01
CA ASP A 291 -21.20 9.51 17.31
C ASP A 291 -20.07 9.33 16.28
N GLU A 292 -18.99 10.11 16.42
CA GLU A 292 -17.82 9.99 15.55
C GLU A 292 -17.06 8.67 15.73
N ALA A 293 -17.14 8.04 16.91
CA ALA A 293 -16.52 6.74 17.13
C ALA A 293 -17.19 5.66 16.24
N GLN A 294 -18.52 5.73 16.06
CA GLN A 294 -19.27 4.88 15.15
C GLN A 294 -18.90 5.13 13.68
N VAL A 295 -18.62 6.38 13.27
CA VAL A 295 -18.05 6.68 11.95
C VAL A 295 -16.71 5.96 11.76
N GLY A 296 -15.83 6.02 12.76
CA GLY A 296 -14.55 5.31 12.74
C GLY A 296 -14.70 3.78 12.65
N VAL A 297 -15.67 3.20 13.37
CA VAL A 297 -15.99 1.76 13.28
C VAL A 297 -16.42 1.40 11.86
N MET A 298 -17.29 2.22 11.26
CA MET A 298 -17.78 2.02 9.89
C MET A 298 -16.64 2.07 8.87
N HIS A 299 -15.77 3.08 8.93
CA HIS A 299 -14.65 3.20 7.99
C HIS A 299 -13.63 2.06 8.13
N ARG A 300 -13.32 1.62 9.36
CA ARG A 300 -12.45 0.45 9.58
C ARG A 300 -13.05 -0.84 9.02
N TRP A 301 -14.36 -1.02 9.19
CA TRP A 301 -15.08 -2.15 8.61
C TRP A 301 -15.03 -2.12 7.07
N MET A 302 -15.26 -0.95 6.46
CA MET A 302 -15.15 -0.77 5.00
C MET A 302 -13.76 -1.10 4.50
N ALA A 303 -12.71 -0.52 5.12
CA ALA A 303 -11.32 -0.74 4.74
C ALA A 303 -10.96 -2.23 4.79
N ARG A 304 -11.43 -2.96 5.81
CA ARG A 304 -11.20 -4.40 5.93
C ARG A 304 -11.83 -5.21 4.79
N LEU A 305 -13.09 -4.94 4.46
CA LEU A 305 -13.79 -5.69 3.40
C LEU A 305 -13.23 -5.37 2.00
N LEU A 306 -12.71 -4.16 1.80
CA LEU A 306 -11.97 -3.81 0.61
C LEU A 306 -10.64 -4.56 0.55
N ALA A 307 -9.87 -4.58 1.64
CA ALA A 307 -8.57 -5.26 1.71
C ALA A 307 -8.68 -6.77 1.45
N ASP A 308 -9.72 -7.42 1.98
CA ASP A 308 -9.98 -8.85 1.72
C ASP A 308 -10.30 -9.15 0.23
N GLN A 309 -10.56 -8.11 -0.58
CA GLN A 309 -10.77 -8.18 -2.04
C GLN A 309 -9.62 -7.55 -2.84
N GLY A 310 -8.48 -7.26 -2.19
CA GLY A 310 -7.33 -6.66 -2.86
C GLY A 310 -7.55 -5.19 -3.23
N ALA A 311 -8.34 -4.45 -2.45
CA ALA A 311 -8.64 -3.04 -2.65
C ALA A 311 -8.32 -2.24 -1.38
N HIS A 312 -7.97 -0.95 -1.50
CA HIS A 312 -7.76 -0.08 -0.35
C HIS A 312 -8.15 1.36 -0.60
N VAL A 313 -8.51 2.03 0.49
CA VAL A 313 -8.73 3.48 0.57
C VAL A 313 -7.57 4.07 1.34
N ASP A 314 -6.96 5.10 0.76
CA ASP A 314 -5.76 5.76 1.29
C ASP A 314 -6.06 6.69 2.45
N ALA A 315 -7.24 7.33 2.42
CA ALA A 315 -7.73 8.16 3.51
C ALA A 315 -9.25 8.27 3.48
N PHE A 316 -9.84 8.29 4.68
CA PHE A 316 -11.24 8.63 4.89
C PHE A 316 -11.31 9.99 5.55
N GLU A 317 -11.98 10.93 4.91
CA GLU A 317 -12.31 12.23 5.45
C GLU A 317 -13.83 12.38 5.57
N TYR A 318 -14.26 12.99 6.67
CA TYR A 318 -15.67 13.23 6.91
C TYR A 318 -15.92 14.57 7.59
N CYS A 319 -17.12 15.11 7.39
CA CYS A 319 -17.59 16.30 8.08
C CYS A 319 -18.84 16.00 8.92
N PRO A 320 -18.76 16.04 10.28
CA PRO A 320 -19.92 15.84 11.14
C PRO A 320 -20.84 17.07 11.24
N HIS A 321 -20.31 18.25 10.86
CA HIS A 321 -20.98 19.53 11.02
C HIS A 321 -22.16 19.72 10.05
N HIS A 322 -23.16 20.47 10.51
CA HIS A 322 -24.31 20.88 9.71
C HIS A 322 -24.84 22.24 10.22
N PRO A 323 -25.22 23.20 9.35
CA PRO A 323 -25.71 24.52 9.79
C PRO A 323 -26.93 24.45 10.72
N GLN A 324 -27.74 23.41 10.55
CA GLN A 324 -28.94 23.12 11.35
C GLN A 324 -28.76 21.87 12.26
N ALA A 325 -27.55 21.54 12.69
CA ALA A 325 -27.33 20.40 13.59
C ALA A 325 -28.13 20.55 14.89
N VAL A 326 -28.65 19.44 15.44
CA VAL A 326 -29.38 19.44 16.72
C VAL A 326 -28.40 19.69 17.87
N LEU A 327 -27.28 18.97 17.85
CA LEU A 327 -26.20 19.12 18.82
C LEU A 327 -25.43 20.41 18.56
N ALA A 328 -25.28 21.24 19.60
CA ALA A 328 -24.70 22.58 19.48
C ALA A 328 -23.25 22.57 19.00
N GLU A 329 -22.45 21.59 19.45
CA GLU A 329 -21.03 21.46 19.06
C GLU A 329 -20.83 21.22 17.56
N TYR A 330 -21.83 20.62 16.88
CA TYR A 330 -21.77 20.34 15.45
C TYR A 330 -22.51 21.37 14.59
N ARG A 331 -23.14 22.39 15.21
CA ARG A 331 -23.96 23.39 14.52
C ARG A 331 -23.10 24.52 13.97
N GLN A 332 -22.58 24.32 12.77
CA GLN A 332 -21.85 25.35 12.04
C GLN A 332 -21.95 25.14 10.52
N ASP A 333 -21.73 26.24 9.79
CA ASP A 333 -21.42 26.16 8.38
C ASP A 333 -19.90 25.92 8.22
N SER A 334 -19.53 24.75 7.72
CA SER A 334 -18.15 24.27 7.73
C SER A 334 -17.57 24.26 6.32
N ARG A 335 -16.37 24.81 6.14
CA ARG A 335 -15.62 24.71 4.86
C ARG A 335 -15.40 23.27 4.39
N ARG A 336 -15.44 22.30 5.32
CA ARG A 336 -15.24 20.88 5.03
C ARG A 336 -16.51 20.19 4.56
N ARG A 337 -17.69 20.78 4.76
CA ARG A 337 -18.97 20.19 4.38
C ARG A 337 -19.25 20.45 2.90
N LYS A 338 -19.40 19.41 2.09
CA LYS A 338 -19.85 19.55 0.68
C LYS A 338 -21.20 20.30 0.67
N PRO A 339 -21.38 21.35 -0.16
CA PRO A 339 -20.63 21.65 -1.39
C PRO A 339 -19.32 22.43 -1.24
N ALA A 340 -18.88 22.80 -0.03
CA ALA A 340 -17.56 23.38 0.14
C ALA A 340 -16.44 22.32 -0.07
N PRO A 341 -15.28 22.70 -0.64
CA PRO A 341 -14.25 21.77 -1.08
C PRO A 341 -13.29 21.30 0.03
N GLY A 342 -13.48 21.71 1.28
CA GLY A 342 -12.42 21.65 2.30
C GLY A 342 -11.84 20.25 2.56
N MET A 343 -12.65 19.18 2.54
CA MET A 343 -12.12 17.81 2.68
C MET A 343 -11.20 17.42 1.52
N ILE A 344 -11.53 17.83 0.30
CA ILE A 344 -10.73 17.58 -0.90
C ILE A 344 -9.42 18.38 -0.82
N GLU A 345 -9.51 19.67 -0.47
CA GLU A 345 -8.34 20.55 -0.33
C GLU A 345 -7.35 20.06 0.74
N ASP A 346 -7.87 19.60 1.89
CA ASP A 346 -7.06 19.05 2.98
C ASP A 346 -6.24 17.84 2.46
N LEU A 347 -6.88 16.94 1.70
CA LEU A 347 -6.22 15.78 1.10
C LEU A 347 -5.21 16.15 0.00
N LEU A 348 -5.55 17.11 -0.86
CA LEU A 348 -4.64 17.64 -1.88
C LEU A 348 -3.38 18.30 -1.29
N ALA A 349 -3.45 18.77 -0.04
CA ALA A 349 -2.30 19.32 0.69
C ALA A 349 -1.49 18.24 1.42
N ALA A 350 -2.16 17.21 1.96
CA ALA A 350 -1.52 16.14 2.74
C ALA A 350 -0.89 15.01 1.88
N TRP A 351 -1.25 14.91 0.60
CA TRP A 351 -0.82 13.83 -0.29
C TRP A 351 -0.16 14.35 -1.58
N PRO A 352 0.81 13.61 -2.13
CA PRO A 352 1.47 13.97 -3.39
C PRO A 352 0.55 13.70 -4.60
N VAL A 353 -0.51 14.49 -4.75
CA VAL A 353 -1.53 14.29 -5.79
C VAL A 353 -1.16 14.97 -7.11
N GLU A 354 -1.29 14.24 -8.22
CA GLU A 354 -1.27 14.77 -9.58
C GLU A 354 -2.67 15.27 -9.97
N ARG A 355 -2.92 16.56 -9.75
CA ARG A 355 -4.26 17.16 -9.94
C ARG A 355 -4.83 17.03 -11.36
N ALA A 356 -3.97 17.10 -12.38
CA ALA A 356 -4.39 17.13 -13.78
C ALA A 356 -5.17 15.87 -14.21
N ARG A 357 -4.91 14.75 -13.54
CA ARG A 357 -5.51 13.43 -13.80
C ARG A 357 -6.41 12.97 -12.66
N SER A 358 -6.75 13.88 -11.73
CA SER A 358 -7.56 13.60 -10.55
C SER A 358 -9.01 14.04 -10.75
N PHE A 359 -9.96 13.34 -10.13
CA PHE A 359 -11.38 13.66 -10.25
C PHE A 359 -12.20 13.25 -9.02
N VAL A 360 -13.42 13.77 -8.92
CA VAL A 360 -14.37 13.48 -7.85
C VAL A 360 -15.53 12.65 -8.40
N VAL A 361 -16.00 11.67 -7.64
CA VAL A 361 -17.22 10.91 -7.94
C VAL A 361 -18.18 11.01 -6.77
N GLY A 362 -19.39 11.47 -7.03
CA GLY A 362 -20.47 11.60 -6.05
C GLY A 362 -21.82 11.24 -6.64
N ASP A 363 -22.83 11.08 -5.80
CA ASP A 363 -24.21 10.78 -6.19
C ASP A 363 -25.10 12.04 -6.16
N ARG A 364 -24.60 13.19 -5.68
CA ARG A 364 -25.36 14.43 -5.52
C ARG A 364 -24.69 15.63 -6.18
N ASP A 365 -25.50 16.63 -6.50
CA ASP A 365 -25.01 17.93 -7.03
C ASP A 365 -24.02 18.61 -6.09
N THR A 366 -24.15 18.40 -4.77
CA THR A 366 -23.21 18.94 -3.79
C THR A 366 -21.79 18.40 -3.96
N ASP A 367 -21.63 17.18 -4.48
CA ASP A 367 -20.32 16.60 -4.75
C ASP A 367 -19.67 17.25 -5.97
N LEU A 368 -20.46 17.48 -7.01
CA LEU A 368 -20.00 18.17 -8.22
C LEU A 368 -19.62 19.63 -7.92
N GLN A 369 -20.39 20.30 -7.06
CA GLN A 369 -20.08 21.65 -6.61
C GLN A 369 -18.77 21.69 -5.81
N ALA A 370 -18.55 20.72 -4.92
CA ALA A 370 -17.29 20.60 -4.19
C ALA A 370 -16.11 20.31 -5.12
N ALA A 371 -16.31 19.46 -6.14
CA ALA A 371 -15.30 19.18 -7.17
C ALA A 371 -14.93 20.45 -7.95
N ALA A 372 -15.93 21.18 -8.44
CA ALA A 372 -15.73 22.42 -9.17
C ALA A 372 -15.03 23.49 -8.32
N ALA A 373 -15.43 23.62 -7.04
CA ALA A 373 -14.79 24.54 -6.10
C ALA A 373 -13.33 24.16 -5.79
N ALA A 374 -13.00 22.86 -5.82
CA ALA A 374 -11.63 22.37 -5.69
C ALA A 374 -10.82 22.45 -7.01
N GLY A 375 -11.44 22.84 -8.13
CA GLY A 375 -10.81 22.88 -9.45
C GLY A 375 -10.56 21.49 -10.05
N LEU A 376 -11.39 20.49 -9.70
CA LEU A 376 -11.30 19.12 -10.22
C LEU A 376 -12.54 18.77 -11.06
N PRO A 377 -12.40 17.92 -12.09
CA PRO A 377 -13.54 17.29 -12.75
C PRO A 377 -14.41 16.52 -11.73
N GLY A 378 -15.73 16.73 -11.81
CA GLY A 378 -16.72 16.00 -11.03
C GLY A 378 -17.57 15.09 -11.91
N HIS A 379 -17.82 13.86 -11.47
CA HIS A 379 -18.65 12.90 -12.18
C HIS A 379 -19.80 12.42 -11.29
N LEU A 380 -21.03 12.62 -11.78
CA LEU A 380 -22.24 12.17 -11.10
C LEU A 380 -22.44 10.67 -11.37
N PHE A 381 -22.42 9.86 -10.32
CA PHE A 381 -22.73 8.45 -10.40
C PHE A 381 -24.25 8.24 -10.32
N PRO A 382 -24.90 7.74 -11.38
CA PRO A 382 -26.36 7.61 -11.42
C PRO A 382 -26.89 6.37 -10.66
N GLY A 383 -26.02 5.64 -9.96
CA GLY A 383 -26.29 4.30 -9.44
C GLY A 383 -25.90 3.18 -10.42
N GLY A 384 -26.20 1.94 -10.04
CA GLY A 384 -25.83 0.74 -10.83
C GLY A 384 -24.51 0.13 -10.37
N ASN A 385 -23.63 -0.21 -11.31
CA ASN A 385 -22.33 -0.83 -11.03
C ASN A 385 -21.19 0.22 -11.05
N LEU A 386 -20.53 0.40 -9.91
CA LEU A 386 -19.47 1.40 -9.79
C LEU A 386 -18.22 1.03 -10.61
N ALA A 387 -17.91 -0.26 -10.77
CA ALA A 387 -16.72 -0.71 -11.50
C ALA A 387 -16.83 -0.38 -12.99
N GLU A 388 -18.01 -0.59 -13.58
CA GLU A 388 -18.30 -0.22 -14.97
C GLU A 388 -18.21 1.30 -15.16
N PHE A 389 -18.75 2.06 -14.21
CA PHE A 389 -18.71 3.53 -14.25
C PHE A 389 -17.28 4.08 -14.15
N ILE A 390 -16.46 3.50 -13.27
CA ILE A 390 -15.06 3.90 -13.07
C ILE A 390 -14.17 3.45 -14.22
N GLY A 391 -14.38 2.25 -14.75
CA GLY A 391 -13.54 1.68 -15.82
C GLY A 391 -13.45 2.59 -17.05
N ALA A 392 -14.55 3.22 -17.44
CA ALA A 392 -14.56 4.19 -18.54
C ALA A 392 -13.66 5.41 -18.28
N ARG A 393 -13.50 5.81 -17.01
CA ARG A 393 -12.80 7.04 -16.62
C ARG A 393 -11.31 6.84 -16.37
N ILE A 394 -10.89 5.63 -15.98
CA ILE A 394 -9.47 5.29 -15.88
C ILE A 394 -8.79 5.41 -17.25
N ALA A 395 -9.49 5.03 -18.33
CA ALA A 395 -8.96 5.12 -19.69
C ALA A 395 -8.82 6.58 -20.19
N ASP A 396 -9.66 7.48 -19.69
CA ASP A 396 -9.72 8.89 -20.10
C ASP A 396 -8.82 9.82 -19.25
N ALA A 397 -8.24 9.31 -18.16
CA ALA A 397 -7.45 10.05 -17.16
C ALA A 397 -5.95 9.77 -17.25
#